data_AF-A0ABD4LMW3-F1
#
_entry.id   AF-A0ABD4LMW3-F1
#
_cell.length_a   1.000
_cell.length_b   1.000
_cell.length_c   1.000
_cell.angle_alpha   90.00
_cell.angle_beta   90.00
_cell.angle_gamma   90.00
#
_symmetry.space_group_name_H-M   'P 1'
#
loop_
_entity.id
_entity.type
_entity.pdbx_description
1 polymer ?
#
loop_
_entity_poly.entity_id
_entity_poly.type
_entity_poly.pdbx_seq_one_letter_code
_entity_poly.pdbx_strand_id
1 'polypeptide(L)'
;MKVNICNFKKGFTLAEGDLIVAQAKNGNGSVRHYLIVKESDREIASNFKLLNISSSNILASFCSKIPENAIAFIEETLKCVILDVIPAEKLQIGLK
;
A
#
# COMPACT_ATOMS: atom_id res chain seq x y z
N MET A 1 -4.61 14.90 -13.48
CA MET A 1 -4.71 15.27 -12.05
C MET A 1 -3.29 15.30 -11.49
N LYS A 2 -2.78 16.46 -11.04
CA LYS A 2 -1.42 16.57 -10.48
C LYS A 2 -1.48 16.13 -9.02
N VAL A 3 -0.96 14.95 -8.70
CA VAL A 3 -0.80 14.49 -7.32
C VAL A 3 0.44 15.23 -6.78
N ASN A 4 0.26 16.02 -5.72
CA ASN A 4 1.39 16.62 -5.01
C ASN A 4 2.20 15.50 -4.36
N ILE A 5 3.42 15.29 -4.83
CA ILE A 5 4.33 14.28 -4.30
C ILE A 5 4.92 14.85 -3.01
N CYS A 6 4.41 14.40 -1.86
CA CYS A 6 5.02 14.67 -0.57
C CYS A 6 6.20 13.71 -0.37
N ASN A 7 7.40 14.27 -0.13
CA ASN A 7 8.63 13.50 0.08
C ASN A 7 8.47 12.40 1.13
N PHE A 8 8.80 11.17 0.71
CA PHE A 8 8.89 9.97 1.53
C PHE A 8 9.80 10.19 2.77
N LYS A 9 9.22 10.16 3.97
CA LYS A 9 9.95 10.06 5.23
C LYS A 9 9.87 8.62 5.74
N LYS A 10 11.02 7.95 5.90
CA LYS A 10 11.12 6.67 6.63
C LYS A 10 10.43 6.80 7.99
N GLY A 11 9.44 5.95 8.28
CA GLY A 11 8.77 5.90 9.58
C GLY A 11 7.24 5.85 9.58
N PHE A 12 6.57 5.48 8.48
CA PHE A 12 5.11 5.32 8.48
C PHE A 12 4.68 4.00 9.12
N THR A 13 3.76 4.08 10.08
CA THR A 13 2.98 2.93 10.56
C THR A 13 1.85 2.68 9.57
N LEU A 14 1.99 1.68 8.70
CA LEU A 14 0.88 1.24 7.85
C LEU A 14 -0.24 0.65 8.70
N ALA A 15 -1.46 1.09 8.41
CA ALA A 15 -2.68 0.59 9.00
C ALA A 15 -3.59 -0.03 7.93
N GLU A 16 -4.63 -0.72 8.40
CA GLU A 16 -5.73 -1.13 7.53
C GLU A 16 -6.34 0.06 6.81
N GLY A 17 -6.62 -0.10 5.52
CA GLY A 17 -7.22 0.92 4.67
C GLY A 17 -6.23 1.91 4.08
N ASP A 18 -4.95 1.86 4.46
CA ASP A 18 -3.93 2.75 3.87
C ASP A 18 -3.69 2.42 2.40
N LEU A 19 -3.54 3.47 1.60
CA LEU A 19 -3.28 3.40 0.17
C LEU A 19 -1.81 3.73 -0.10
N ILE A 20 -1.08 2.77 -0.66
CA ILE A 20 0.29 2.94 -1.12
C ILE A 20 0.27 3.28 -2.61
N VAL A 21 0.85 4.41 -2.95
CA VAL A 21 1.07 4.86 -4.33
C VAL A 21 2.50 4.53 -4.69
N ALA A 22 2.70 3.74 -5.74
CA ALA A 22 4.04 3.32 -6.16
C ALA A 22 4.18 3.34 -7.68
N GLN A 23 5.41 3.37 -8.15
CA GLN A 23 5.74 3.34 -9.57
C GLN A 23 6.85 2.34 -9.83
N ALA A 24 6.89 1.70 -11.00
CA ALA A 24 8.00 0.82 -11.34
C ALA A 24 9.34 1.58 -11.33
N LYS A 25 10.39 0.99 -10.74
CA LYS A 25 11.75 1.57 -10.62
C LYS A 25 12.35 2.07 -11.94
N ASN A 26 11.92 1.51 -13.06
CA ASN A 26 12.45 1.84 -14.39
C ASN A 26 11.81 3.10 -15.02
N GLY A 27 11.06 3.92 -14.25
CA GLY A 27 10.63 5.28 -14.65
C GLY A 27 9.55 5.38 -15.73
N ASN A 28 9.40 4.36 -16.58
CA ASN A 28 8.41 4.29 -17.67
C ASN A 28 7.12 3.55 -17.29
N GLY A 29 6.93 3.21 -16.01
CA GLY A 29 5.75 2.47 -15.55
C GLY A 29 4.60 3.40 -15.15
N SER A 30 3.37 2.98 -15.44
CA SER A 30 2.16 3.59 -14.88
C SER A 30 2.19 3.54 -13.35
N VAL A 31 1.64 4.57 -12.71
CA VAL A 31 1.42 4.59 -11.26
C VAL A 31 0.51 3.44 -10.86
N ARG A 32 0.90 2.73 -9.81
CA ARG A 32 0.20 1.59 -9.23
C ARG A 32 -0.31 1.96 -7.85
N HIS A 33 -1.50 1.47 -7.54
CA HIS A 33 -2.21 1.77 -6.31
C HIS A 33 -2.43 0.47 -5.56
N TYR A 34 -1.91 0.39 -4.35
CA TYR A 34 -2.01 -0.78 -3.50
C TYR A 34 -2.74 -0.45 -2.20
N LEU A 35 -3.74 -1.23 -1.83
CA LEU A 35 -4.51 -1.05 -0.61
C LEU A 35 -4.09 -2.09 0.43
N ILE A 36 -3.89 -1.66 1.67
CA ILE A 36 -3.72 -2.55 2.80
C ILE A 36 -5.10 -2.98 3.30
N VAL A 37 -5.42 -4.28 3.23
CA VAL A 37 -6.71 -4.82 3.67
C VAL A 37 -6.51 -5.86 4.77
N LYS A 38 -7.38 -5.89 5.77
CA LYS A 38 -7.32 -6.88 6.85
C LYS A 38 -7.85 -8.23 6.37
N GLU A 39 -7.15 -9.32 6.71
CA GLU A 39 -7.51 -10.67 6.25
C GLU A 39 -8.69 -11.28 7.04
N SER A 40 -8.83 -10.99 8.34
CA SER A 40 -9.99 -11.40 9.14
C SER A 40 -9.98 -10.81 10.55
N ASP A 41 -11.15 -10.72 11.18
CA ASP A 41 -11.32 -10.35 12.60
C ASP A 41 -11.06 -11.50 13.59
N ARG A 42 -10.63 -12.68 13.11
CA ARG A 42 -10.34 -13.84 13.97
C ARG A 42 -8.98 -13.70 14.68
N GLU A 43 -8.98 -12.84 15.69
CA GLU A 43 -8.22 -12.71 16.95
C GLU A 43 -6.85 -13.39 17.25
N ILE A 44 -6.05 -13.92 16.32
CA ILE A 44 -4.74 -14.50 16.72
C ILE A 44 -3.52 -13.77 16.11
N ALA A 45 -3.67 -13.13 14.96
CA ALA A 45 -2.72 -12.15 14.44
C ALA A 45 -3.44 -11.23 13.46
N SER A 46 -3.22 -9.92 13.55
CA SER A 46 -3.68 -8.97 12.53
C SER A 46 -2.90 -9.22 11.25
N ASN A 47 -3.42 -10.12 10.41
CA ASN A 47 -2.86 -10.39 9.09
C ASN A 47 -3.40 -9.33 8.11
N PHE A 48 -2.50 -8.73 7.34
CA PHE A 48 -2.86 -7.77 6.30
C PHE A 48 -2.52 -8.34 4.93
N LYS A 49 -3.29 -7.93 3.93
CA LYS A 49 -3.07 -8.26 2.53
C LYS A 49 -2.79 -6.99 1.74
N LEU A 50 -1.99 -7.14 0.70
CA LEU A 50 -1.75 -6.09 -0.27
C LEU A 50 -2.61 -6.33 -1.50
N LEU A 51 -3.64 -5.51 -1.67
CA LEU A 51 -4.55 -5.53 -2.81
C LEU A 51 -4.03 -4.59 -3.89
N ASN A 52 -3.88 -5.05 -5.13
CA ASN A 52 -3.71 -4.16 -6.27
C ASN A 52 -5.10 -3.68 -6.73
N ILE A 53 -5.35 -2.38 -6.63
CA ILE A 53 -6.65 -1.80 -6.96
C ILE A 53 -6.97 -1.97 -8.46
N SER A 54 -5.97 -1.79 -9.33
CA SER A 54 -6.19 -1.83 -10.78
C SER A 54 -6.60 -3.22 -11.30
N SER A 55 -6.21 -4.28 -10.61
CA SER A 55 -6.53 -5.66 -11.00
C SER A 55 -7.45 -6.37 -10.01
N SER A 56 -7.86 -5.70 -8.93
CA SER A 56 -8.62 -6.26 -7.81
C SER A 56 -8.05 -7.58 -7.25
N ASN A 57 -6.74 -7.78 -7.37
CA ASN A 57 -6.07 -9.02 -6.97
C ASN A 57 -5.24 -8.82 -5.71
N ILE A 58 -5.33 -9.79 -4.79
CA ILE A 58 -4.42 -9.89 -3.65
C ILE A 58 -3.06 -10.36 -4.15
N LEU A 59 -2.03 -9.56 -3.90
CA LEU A 59 -0.66 -9.85 -4.33
C LEU A 59 0.15 -10.58 -3.26
N ALA A 60 -0.11 -10.30 -1.99
CA ALA A 60 0.60 -10.90 -0.86
C ALA A 60 -0.24 -10.81 0.42
N SER A 61 0.00 -11.76 1.33
CA SER A 61 -0.47 -11.75 2.71
C SER A 61 0.73 -11.62 3.65
N PHE A 62 0.60 -10.81 4.70
CA PHE A 62 1.66 -10.52 5.66
C PHE A 62 1.17 -10.81 7.08
N CYS A 63 1.90 -11.65 7.80
CA CYS A 63 1.65 -11.98 9.20
C CYS A 63 2.43 -11.05 10.13
N SER A 64 2.29 -9.73 10.00
CA SER A 64 2.93 -8.82 10.94
C SER A 64 2.16 -7.54 11.15
N LYS A 65 2.27 -6.99 12.36
CA LYS A 65 1.95 -5.60 12.67
C LYS A 65 3.03 -4.63 12.15
N ILE A 66 3.97 -5.11 11.32
CA ILE A 66 5.20 -4.39 10.93
C ILE A 66 5.07 -3.93 9.47
N PRO A 67 4.94 -2.62 9.22
CA PRO A 67 4.75 -2.02 7.90
C PRO A 67 5.84 -2.37 6.87
N GLU A 68 7.06 -2.57 7.36
CA GLU A 68 8.27 -2.75 6.55
C GLU A 68 8.17 -3.96 5.61
N ASN A 69 7.38 -4.97 5.96
CA ASN A 69 7.21 -6.17 5.13
C ASN A 69 6.45 -5.89 3.82
N ALA A 70 5.41 -5.05 3.88
CA ALA A 70 4.63 -4.67 2.70
C ALA A 70 5.44 -3.72 1.80
N ILE A 71 6.16 -2.79 2.42
CA ILE A 71 7.06 -1.86 1.72
C ILE A 71 8.18 -2.62 1.02
N ALA A 72 8.89 -3.49 1.74
CA ALA A 72 9.96 -4.31 1.18
C ALA A 72 9.45 -5.20 0.03
N PHE A 73 8.26 -5.80 0.16
CA PHE A 73 7.67 -6.56 -0.93
C PHE A 73 7.45 -5.70 -2.20
N ILE A 74 6.89 -4.49 -2.05
CA ILE A 74 6.67 -3.57 -3.17
C ILE A 74 8.00 -3.13 -3.79
N GLU A 75 8.99 -2.79 -2.97
CA GLU A 75 10.26 -2.24 -3.43
C GLU A 75 11.20 -3.28 -4.03
N GLU A 76 11.28 -4.46 -3.41
CA GLU A 76 12.23 -5.51 -3.77
C GLU A 76 11.61 -6.53 -4.72
N THR A 77 10.39 -7.01 -4.44
CA THR A 77 9.73 -8.05 -5.26
C THR A 77 9.05 -7.45 -6.47
N LEU A 78 8.22 -6.42 -6.27
CA LEU A 78 7.51 -5.77 -7.37
C LEU A 78 8.39 -4.76 -8.13
N LYS A 79 9.62 -4.55 -7.68
CA LYS A 79 10.60 -3.59 -8.25
C LYS A 79 9.99 -2.21 -8.44
N CYS A 80 9.23 -1.75 -7.46
CA CYS A 80 8.61 -0.43 -7.45
C CYS A 80 9.38 0.54 -6.54
N VAL A 81 9.11 1.82 -6.69
CA VAL A 81 9.46 2.89 -5.77
C VAL A 81 8.16 3.38 -5.17
N ILE A 82 8.10 3.48 -3.85
CA ILE A 82 6.95 4.08 -3.18
C ILE A 82 7.03 5.58 -3.40
N LEU A 83 5.97 6.13 -3.98
CA LEU A 83 5.83 7.56 -4.21
C LEU A 83 5.17 8.23 -3.02
N ASP A 84 4.13 7.61 -2.46
CA ASP A 84 3.38 8.15 -1.34
C ASP A 84 2.60 7.05 -0.59
N VAL A 85 2.19 7.35 0.65
CA VAL A 85 1.27 6.55 1.44
C VAL A 85 0.16 7.46 1.95
N ILE A 86 -1.06 7.22 1.52
CA ILE A 86 -2.24 7.98 1.93
C ILE A 86 -2.95 7.19 3.04
N PRO A 87 -2.99 7.71 4.27
CA PRO A 87 -3.69 7.06 5.37
C PRO A 87 -5.18 6.89 5.10
N ALA A 88 -5.78 5.83 5.63
CA ALA A 88 -7.22 5.55 5.48
C ALA A 88 -8.11 6.74 5.88
N GLU A 89 -7.77 7.44 6.97
CA GLU A 89 -8.47 8.63 7.47
C GLU A 89 -8.48 9.81 6.47
N LYS A 90 -7.53 9.85 5.54
CA LYS A 90 -7.40 10.89 4.51
C LYS A 90 -7.93 10.43 3.15
N LEU A 91 -8.30 9.17 3.01
CA LEU A 91 -8.95 8.66 1.80
C LEU A 91 -10.40 9.14 1.77
N GLN A 92 -10.64 10.21 1.02
CA GLN A 92 -12.00 10.58 0.62
C GLN A 92 -12.47 9.60 -0.46
N ILE A 93 -12.95 8.43 -0.02
CA ILE A 93 -13.66 7.51 -0.90
C ILE A 93 -15.03 8.14 -1.14
N GLY A 94 -15.25 8.65 -2.35
CA GLY A 94 -16.53 9.23 -2.75
C GLY A 94 -17.62 8.16 -2.83
N LEU A 95 -18.19 7.78 -1.69
CA LEU A 95 -19.55 7.26 -1.63
C LEU A 95 -20.46 8.49 -1.57
N LYS A 96 -20.88 8.97 -2.76
CA LYS A 96 -22.09 9.75 -2.86
C LYS A 96 -23.29 8.82 -2.74
#